data_AF-A0A2D5QDY8-F1
#
_entry.id   AF-A0A2D5QDY8-F1
#
_cell.length_a   1.000
_cell.length_b   1.000
_cell.length_c   1.000
_cell.angle_alpha   90.00
_cell.angle_beta   90.00
_cell.angle_gamma   90.00
#
_symmetry.space_group_name_H-M   'P 1'
#
loop_
_entity.id
_entity.type
_entity.pdbx_description
1 polymer ?
#
loop_
_entity_poly.entity_id
_entity_poly.type
_entity_poly.pdbx_seq_one_letter_code
_entity_poly.pdbx_strand_id
1 'polypeptide(L)'
;MKVTDNVELDFPARMADGRMFTDYRQNCLLNNGLAKGMGSWEYRNYLTENADSLRNQFIKSQESITACTKCPDNTVLPVKTILNCSPEGCNYMLNDPNGLGQARQY
;
A
#
# COMPACT_ATOMS: atom_id res chain seq x y z
N MET A 1 8.32 -4.98 18.53
CA MET A 1 8.83 -3.59 18.63
C MET A 1 8.15 -2.79 17.53
N LYS A 2 7.27 -1.84 17.88
CA LYS A 2 6.61 -0.97 16.88
C LYS A 2 7.68 0.00 16.38
N VAL A 3 8.16 -0.21 15.17
CA VAL A 3 9.12 0.70 14.51
C VAL A 3 8.45 2.07 14.38
N THR A 4 9.18 3.13 14.69
CA THR A 4 8.67 4.50 14.64
C THR A 4 8.54 4.95 13.19
N ASP A 5 7.34 5.37 12.78
CA ASP A 5 6.98 5.77 11.41
C ASP A 5 7.74 7.01 10.86
N ASN A 6 8.74 7.55 11.59
CA ASN A 6 9.28 8.90 11.38
C ASN A 6 10.73 8.99 10.88
N VAL A 7 11.54 7.94 10.91
CA VAL A 7 12.94 8.01 10.43
C VAL A 7 13.40 6.65 9.91
N GLU A 8 13.19 6.42 8.61
CA GLU A 8 13.92 5.40 7.85
C GLU A 8 14.49 6.11 6.63
N LEU A 9 15.80 6.00 6.38
CA LEU A 9 16.52 6.81 5.38
C LEU A 9 15.98 6.66 3.94
N ASP A 10 15.27 5.56 3.66
CA ASP A 10 14.77 5.23 2.32
C ASP A 10 13.23 5.12 2.24
N PHE A 11 12.48 5.49 3.30
CA PHE A 11 11.01 5.44 3.29
C PHE A 11 10.36 6.74 3.75
N PRO A 12 9.34 7.25 3.02
CA PRO A 12 8.63 8.45 3.45
C PRO A 12 7.90 8.21 4.77
N ALA A 13 7.95 9.21 5.65
CA ALA A 13 7.28 9.14 6.94
C ALA A 13 5.77 8.91 6.76
N ARG A 14 5.21 7.98 7.55
CA ARG A 14 3.79 7.62 7.48
C ARG A 14 3.00 8.38 8.54
N MET A 15 1.88 8.99 8.12
CA MET A 15 0.95 9.64 9.05
C MET A 15 0.19 8.62 9.91
N ALA A 16 -0.36 9.05 11.04
CA ALA A 16 -1.06 8.18 11.98
C ALA A 16 -2.30 7.46 11.39
N ASP A 17 -2.85 7.99 10.29
CA ASP A 17 -3.97 7.42 9.55
C ASP A 17 -3.55 6.53 8.36
N GLY A 18 -2.25 6.26 8.20
CA GLY A 18 -1.71 5.34 7.20
C GLY A 18 -1.38 5.97 5.85
N ARG A 19 -1.53 7.29 5.69
CA ARG A 19 -1.18 8.01 4.45
C ARG A 19 0.33 8.32 4.37
N MET A 20 0.86 8.30 3.15
CA MET A 20 2.25 8.68 2.83
C MET A 20 2.37 10.15 2.36
N PHE A 21 1.27 10.74 1.89
CA PHE A 21 1.22 12.12 1.39
C PHE A 21 0.04 12.88 1.99
N THR A 22 0.23 14.19 2.14
CA THR A 22 -0.84 15.10 2.54
C THR A 22 -1.75 15.40 1.34
N ASP A 23 -3.06 15.34 1.58
CA ASP A 23 -4.05 15.77 0.60
C ASP A 23 -4.21 17.30 0.67
N TYR A 24 -3.93 17.98 -0.44
CA TYR A 24 -4.03 19.44 -0.55
C TYR A 24 -5.39 19.92 -1.07
N ARG A 25 -6.37 19.02 -1.26
CA ARG A 25 -7.73 19.41 -1.65
C ARG A 25 -8.34 20.32 -0.58
N GLN A 26 -9.10 21.30 -1.06
CA GLN A 26 -9.76 22.29 -0.20
C GLN A 26 -10.75 21.64 0.78
N ASN A 27 -10.76 22.12 2.03
CA ASN A 27 -11.65 21.62 3.08
C ASN A 27 -13.14 21.81 2.75
N CYS A 28 -13.48 22.80 1.91
CA CYS A 28 -14.85 23.03 1.46
C CYS A 28 -15.45 21.80 0.74
N LEU A 29 -14.67 21.11 -0.09
CA LEU A 29 -15.14 19.91 -0.80
C LEU A 29 -15.46 18.78 0.18
N LEU A 30 -14.60 18.57 1.18
CA LEU A 30 -14.83 17.56 2.22
C LEU A 30 -16.07 17.89 3.04
N ASN A 31 -16.18 19.13 3.53
CA ASN A 31 -17.30 19.56 4.35
C ASN A 31 -18.63 19.53 3.59
N ASN A 32 -18.67 19.93 2.32
CA ASN A 32 -19.91 19.86 1.53
C ASN A 32 -20.36 18.40 1.31
N GLY A 33 -19.41 17.47 1.13
CA GLY A 33 -19.71 16.05 1.02
C GLY A 33 -20.26 15.44 2.32
N LEU A 34 -19.77 15.89 3.47
CA LEU A 34 -20.24 15.42 4.79
C LEU A 34 -21.53 16.11 5.23
N ALA A 35 -21.68 17.40 4.97
CA ALA A 35 -22.82 18.21 5.39
C ALA A 35 -24.12 17.78 4.71
N LYS A 36 -24.08 17.34 3.44
CA LYS A 36 -25.27 16.83 2.72
C LYS A 36 -26.51 17.74 2.81
N GLY A 37 -26.30 19.06 2.85
CA GLY A 37 -27.36 20.06 2.98
C GLY A 37 -27.80 20.40 4.42
N MET A 38 -27.14 19.84 5.45
CA MET A 38 -27.34 20.22 6.85
C MET A 38 -27.01 21.70 7.08
N GLY A 39 -27.77 22.35 7.97
CA GLY A 39 -27.43 23.68 8.46
C GLY A 39 -26.15 23.68 9.30
N SER A 40 -25.51 24.83 9.48
CA SER A 40 -24.22 24.94 10.18
C SER A 40 -24.25 24.37 11.61
N TRP A 41 -25.36 24.54 12.32
CA TRP A 41 -25.54 24.00 13.67
C TRP A 41 -25.68 22.47 13.66
N GLU A 42 -26.54 21.95 12.77
CA GLU A 42 -26.78 20.51 12.63
C GLU A 42 -25.51 19.79 12.21
N TYR A 43 -24.75 20.38 11.27
CA TYR A 43 -23.48 19.84 10.83
C TYR A 43 -22.45 19.79 11.97
N ARG A 44 -22.36 20.86 12.77
CA ARG A 44 -21.49 20.87 13.96
C ARG A 44 -21.89 19.80 14.96
N ASN A 45 -23.20 19.63 15.22
CA ASN A 45 -23.69 18.62 16.15
C ASN A 45 -23.39 17.21 15.62
N TYR A 46 -23.66 16.97 14.34
CA TYR A 46 -23.33 15.73 13.65
C TYR A 46 -21.85 15.36 13.76
N LEU A 47 -20.95 16.30 13.48
CA LEU A 47 -19.50 16.07 13.61
C LEU A 47 -19.09 15.74 15.05
N THR A 48 -19.72 16.39 16.03
CA THR A 48 -19.40 16.19 17.46
C THR A 48 -19.86 14.80 17.93
N GLU A 49 -21.10 14.41 17.61
CA GLU A 49 -21.68 13.13 18.03
C GLU A 49 -21.08 11.94 17.28
N ASN A 50 -20.62 12.14 16.03
CA ASN A 50 -20.13 11.07 15.15
C ASN A 50 -18.62 11.11 14.93
N ALA A 51 -17.87 11.92 15.69
CA ALA A 51 -16.45 12.15 15.48
C ALA A 51 -15.63 10.85 15.36
N ASP A 52 -15.82 9.92 16.29
CA ASP A 52 -15.09 8.65 16.29
C ASP A 52 -15.50 7.72 15.14
N SER A 53 -16.80 7.68 14.82
CA SER A 53 -17.30 6.89 13.69
C SER A 53 -16.74 7.40 12.36
N LEU A 54 -16.79 8.71 12.14
CA LEU A 54 -16.24 9.37 10.96
C LEU A 54 -14.73 9.14 10.85
N ARG A 55 -13.99 9.31 11.95
CA ARG A 55 -12.54 9.04 12.00
C ARG A 55 -12.24 7.60 11.59
N ASN A 56 -12.96 6.62 12.15
CA ASN A 56 -12.75 5.21 11.83
C ASN A 56 -13.11 4.89 10.37
N GLN A 57 -14.12 5.52 9.80
CA GLN A 57 -14.44 5.39 8.37
C GLN A 57 -13.31 5.92 7.49
N PHE A 58 -12.75 7.08 7.82
CA PHE A 58 -11.60 7.63 7.09
C PHE A 58 -10.39 6.71 7.16
N ILE A 59 -10.04 6.19 8.34
CA ILE A 59 -8.92 5.25 8.52
C ILE A 59 -9.14 4.00 7.67
N LYS A 60 -10.33 3.37 7.73
CA LYS A 60 -10.64 2.18 6.93
C LYS A 60 -10.56 2.45 5.43
N SER A 61 -11.04 3.61 4.98
CA SER A 61 -10.96 4.00 3.57
C SER A 61 -9.50 4.17 3.13
N GLN A 62 -8.66 4.77 3.97
CA GLN A 62 -7.24 4.94 3.67
C GLN A 62 -6.51 3.62 3.66
N GLU A 63 -6.75 2.77 4.65
CA GLU A 63 -6.16 1.43 4.71
C GLU A 63 -6.51 0.60 3.47
N SER A 64 -7.74 0.70 2.94
CA SER A 64 -8.08 -0.02 1.70
C SER A 64 -7.27 0.43 0.46
N ILE A 65 -6.76 1.66 0.47
CA ILE A 65 -5.98 2.25 -0.62
C ILE A 65 -4.49 2.04 -0.41
N THR A 66 -4.01 2.19 0.83
CA THR A 66 -2.58 2.21 1.16
C THR A 66 -2.06 0.89 1.70
N ALA A 67 -2.93 -0.03 2.14
CA ALA A 67 -2.49 -1.33 2.62
C ALA A 67 -1.83 -2.13 1.50
N CYS A 68 -0.67 -2.71 1.80
CA CYS A 68 -0.07 -3.71 0.92
C CYS A 68 -0.90 -4.99 0.98
N THR A 69 -1.89 -5.12 0.10
CA THR A 69 -2.72 -6.35 -0.01
C THR A 69 -2.05 -7.42 -0.85
N LYS A 70 -1.17 -7.00 -1.77
CA LYS A 70 -0.28 -7.85 -2.56
C LYS A 70 1.11 -7.28 -2.44
N CYS A 71 1.83 -7.71 -1.43
CA CYS A 71 3.29 -7.65 -1.44
C CYS A 71 3.72 -8.99 -2.04
N PRO A 72 3.85 -9.15 -3.38
CA PRO A 72 4.49 -10.33 -3.90
C PRO A 72 5.93 -10.28 -3.36
N ASP A 73 6.26 -11.16 -2.43
CA ASP A 73 7.63 -11.34 -1.93
C ASP A 73 8.62 -11.68 -3.07
N ASN A 74 8.13 -11.94 -4.28
CA ASN A 74 8.92 -11.96 -5.50
C ASN A 74 9.14 -10.53 -6.06
N THR A 75 10.01 -9.77 -5.39
CA THR A 75 10.77 -8.69 -6.07
C THR A 75 11.77 -9.26 -7.08
N VAL A 76 12.00 -10.57 -7.04
CA VAL A 76 12.80 -11.30 -8.03
C VAL A 76 11.95 -11.57 -9.27
N LEU A 77 12.37 -10.96 -10.38
CA LEU A 77 11.88 -11.31 -11.71
C LEU A 77 12.10 -12.81 -11.97
N PRO A 78 11.21 -13.49 -12.72
CA PRO A 78 11.43 -14.88 -13.09
C PRO A 78 12.75 -15.01 -13.86
N VAL A 79 13.48 -16.09 -13.64
CA VAL A 79 14.74 -16.34 -14.36
C VAL A 79 14.47 -16.71 -15.81
N LYS A 80 15.38 -16.28 -16.71
CA LYS A 80 15.27 -16.59 -18.14
C LYS A 80 15.51 -18.07 -18.41
N THR A 81 16.57 -18.60 -17.81
CA THR A 81 17.02 -19.97 -18.04
C THR A 81 17.26 -20.71 -16.73
N ILE A 82 16.99 -22.00 -16.71
CA ILE A 82 17.32 -22.91 -15.61
C ILE A 82 18.43 -23.84 -16.09
N LEU A 83 19.50 -23.95 -15.33
CA LEU A 83 20.55 -24.95 -15.52
C LEU A 83 20.15 -26.21 -14.73
N ASN A 84 19.82 -27.28 -15.44
CA ASN A 84 19.55 -28.59 -14.86
C ASN A 84 20.82 -29.43 -14.97
N CYS A 85 21.49 -29.70 -13.84
CA CYS A 85 22.74 -30.45 -13.81
C CYS A 85 22.51 -31.85 -13.25
N SER A 86 22.80 -32.87 -14.06
CA SER A 86 22.93 -34.25 -13.60
C SER A 86 24.41 -34.62 -13.44
N PRO A 87 24.75 -35.78 -12.84
CA PRO A 87 26.13 -36.26 -12.77
C PRO A 87 26.80 -36.45 -14.14
N GLU A 88 26.02 -36.56 -15.21
CA GLU A 88 26.48 -36.80 -16.58
C GLU A 88 26.68 -35.51 -17.38
N GLY A 89 26.10 -34.39 -16.94
CA GLY A 89 26.24 -33.10 -17.60
C GLY A 89 25.16 -32.07 -17.22
N CYS A 90 25.30 -30.84 -17.70
CA CYS A 90 24.34 -29.77 -17.45
C CYS A 90 23.65 -29.30 -18.73
N ASN A 91 22.32 -29.19 -18.67
CA ASN A 91 21.48 -28.69 -19.77
C ASN A 91 20.81 -27.37 -19.40
N TYR A 92 20.76 -26.45 -20.37
CA TYR A 92 20.07 -25.17 -20.24
C TYR A 92 18.62 -25.33 -20.71
N MET A 93 17.67 -25.05 -19.83
CA MET A 93 16.24 -25.02 -20.15
C MET A 93 15.73 -23.58 -20.12
N LEU A 94 14.96 -23.18 -21.12
CA LEU A 94 14.29 -21.88 -21.12
C LEU A 94 13.10 -21.95 -20.16
N ASN A 95 13.05 -21.04 -19.20
CA ASN A 95 11.96 -20.95 -18.23
C ASN A 95 10.96 -19.85 -18.63
N ASP A 96 11.43 -18.63 -18.82
CA ASP A 96 10.62 -17.50 -19.29
C ASP A 96 11.43 -16.67 -20.30
N PRO A 97 10.98 -16.52 -21.57
CA PRO A 97 11.65 -15.66 -22.55
C PRO A 97 11.86 -14.21 -22.08
N ASN A 98 10.96 -13.70 -21.24
CA ASN A 98 10.97 -12.35 -20.68
C ASN A 98 11.65 -12.28 -19.31
N GLY A 99 12.11 -13.42 -18.77
CA GLY A 99 12.85 -13.47 -17.52
C GLY A 99 14.26 -12.90 -17.60
N LEU A 100 14.90 -12.69 -16.46
CA LEU A 100 16.28 -12.20 -16.36
C LEU A 100 17.15 -13.16 -15.54
N GLY A 101 18.36 -13.44 -16.04
CA GLY A 101 19.34 -14.27 -15.35
C GLY A 101 19.13 -15.77 -15.48
N GLN A 102 19.84 -16.52 -14.64
CA GLN A 102 19.91 -17.98 -14.68
C GLN A 102 19.74 -18.59 -13.28
N ALA A 103 18.81 -19.54 -13.10
CA ALA A 103 18.72 -20.36 -11.90
C ALA A 103 19.42 -21.72 -12.10
N ARG A 104 19.70 -22.41 -10.98
CA ARG A 104 20.20 -23.78 -10.97
C ARG A 104 19.17 -24.67 -10.30
N GLN A 105 18.88 -25.81 -10.92
CA GLN A 105 18.08 -26.89 -10.35
C GLN A 105 19.04 -28.05 -10.09
N TYR A 106 19.18 -28.42 -8.81
CA TYR A 106 19.99 -29.54 -8.34
C TYR A 106 19.21 -30.85 -8.43
#